data_AF-A0A1F3QX58-F1
#
_entry.id   AF-A0A1F3QX58-F1
#
_cell.length_a   1.000
_cell.length_b   1.000
_cell.length_c   1.000
_cell.angle_alpha   90.00
_cell.angle_beta   90.00
_cell.angle_gamma   90.00
#
_symmetry.space_group_name_H-M   'P 1'
#
loop_
_entity.id
_entity.type
_entity.pdbx_description
1 polymer ?
#
loop_
_entity_poly.entity_id
_entity_poly.type
_entity_poly.pdbx_seq_one_letter_code
_entity_poly.pdbx_strand_id
1 'polypeptide(L)' 'MVTLDEFTKNIEIELDDLESGTLTSDINYRDLEQWSSMYALIIIAYVDSEYNVTLTGDDLRSCNTVRDLYLLIKSRV' A
#
# COMPACT_ATOMS: atom_id res chain seq x y z
N MET A 1 -1.96 11.28 11.03
CA MET A 1 -1.53 10.50 9.86
C MET A 1 -0.04 10.24 9.98
N VAL A 2 0.40 8.99 9.77
CA VAL A 2 1.81 8.57 9.87
C VAL A 2 2.67 9.16 8.74
N THR A 3 3.98 9.03 8.84
CA THR A 3 4.91 9.40 7.76
C THR A 3 4.89 8.38 6.62
N LEU A 4 5.37 8.75 5.42
CA LEU A 4 5.46 7.84 4.27
C LEU A 4 6.36 6.61 4.56
N ASP A 5 7.43 6.80 5.32
CA ASP A 5 8.34 5.73 5.71
C ASP A 5 7.64 4.71 6.63
N GLU A 6 6.92 5.20 7.65
CA GLU A 6 6.12 4.36 8.53
C GLU A 6 4.99 3.65 7.78
N PHE A 7 4.30 4.35 6.87
CA PHE A 7 3.26 3.75 6.04
C PHE A 7 3.80 2.61 5.16
N THR A 8 4.97 2.82 4.55
CA THR A 8 5.62 1.80 3.71
C THR A 8 6.00 0.59 4.54
N LYS A 9 6.59 0.78 5.72
CA LYS A 9 6.94 -0.30 6.64
C LYS A 9 5.70 -1.06 7.13
N ASN A 10 4.62 -0.37 7.45
CA ASN A 10 3.40 -1.02 7.90
C ASN A 10 2.81 -1.89 6.80
N ILE A 11 2.76 -1.40 5.55
CA ILE A 11 2.34 -2.26 4.42
C ILE A 11 3.27 -3.46 4.27
N GLU A 12 4.59 -3.27 4.34
CA GLU A 12 5.55 -4.38 4.25
C GLU A 12 5.32 -5.42 5.35
N ILE A 13 4.97 -5.00 6.58
CA ILE A 13 4.65 -5.90 7.70
C ILE A 13 3.34 -6.68 7.46
N GLU A 14 2.33 -6.07 6.85
CA GLU A 14 1.07 -6.75 6.53
C GLU A 14 1.20 -7.73 5.35
N LEU A 15 2.28 -7.62 4.56
CA LEU A 15 2.55 -8.46 3.41
C LEU A 15 3.56 -9.56 3.77
N ASP A 16 3.04 -10.67 4.32
CA ASP A 16 3.83 -11.77 4.93
C ASP A 16 4.97 -12.38 4.06
N ASP A 17 4.91 -12.33 2.71
CA ASP A 17 6.01 -12.85 1.85
C ASP A 17 6.97 -11.78 1.29
N LEU A 18 6.97 -10.56 1.84
CA LEU A 18 7.99 -9.56 1.51
C LEU A 18 9.12 -9.57 2.54
N GLU A 19 10.36 -9.73 2.07
CA GLU A 19 11.53 -9.50 2.93
C GLU A 19 11.64 -8.02 3.26
N SER A 20 12.02 -7.69 4.50
CA SER A 20 12.12 -6.30 4.92
C SER A 20 13.14 -5.51 4.10
N GLY A 21 12.72 -4.37 3.58
CA GLY A 21 13.48 -3.53 2.66
C GLY A 21 13.25 -3.87 1.18
N THR A 22 12.37 -4.83 0.86
CA THR A 22 11.95 -5.10 -0.53
C THR A 22 10.98 -4.03 -1.02
N LEU A 23 10.11 -3.56 -0.13
CA LEU A 23 9.16 -2.51 -0.45
C LEU A 23 9.76 -1.13 -0.14
N THR A 24 9.89 -0.30 -1.16
CA THR A 24 10.27 1.11 -1.02
C THR A 24 9.10 2.02 -1.39
N SER A 25 9.14 3.30 -0.99
CA SER A 25 8.06 4.23 -1.32
C SER A 25 7.90 4.48 -2.82
N ASP A 26 8.96 4.27 -3.59
CA ASP A 26 9.08 4.68 -4.99
C ASP A 26 9.13 3.50 -5.97
N ILE A 27 9.23 2.26 -5.47
CA ILE A 27 9.09 1.08 -6.32
C ILE A 27 7.63 0.91 -6.73
N ASN A 28 7.44 0.48 -7.98
CA ASN A 28 6.15 0.02 -8.43
C ASN A 28 5.88 -1.34 -7.78
N TYR A 29 4.99 -1.38 -6.78
CA TYR A 29 4.71 -2.60 -6.03
C TYR A 29 4.11 -3.71 -6.90
N ARG A 30 3.57 -3.37 -8.08
CA ARG A 30 3.04 -4.34 -9.05
C ARG A 30 4.10 -5.03 -9.89
N ASP A 31 5.31 -4.49 -9.90
CA ASP A 31 6.46 -5.10 -10.57
C ASP A 31 7.17 -6.09 -9.63
N LEU A 32 6.78 -6.15 -8.36
CA LEU A 32 7.24 -7.18 -7.42
C LEU A 32 6.71 -8.54 -7.87
N GLU A 33 7.58 -9.54 -7.97
CA GLU A 33 7.18 -10.92 -8.34
C GLU A 33 6.16 -11.51 -7.35
N GLN A 34 6.19 -11.04 -6.11
CA GLN A 34 5.29 -11.45 -5.03
C GLN A 34 3.90 -10.78 -5.14
N TRP A 35 3.74 -9.76 -6.00
CA TRP A 35 2.48 -9.04 -6.11
C TRP A 35 1.34 -9.96 -6.56
N SER A 36 0.25 -9.94 -5.80
CA SER A 36 -0.93 -10.75 -6.06
C SER A 36 -2.21 -9.98 -5.75
N SER A 37 -3.35 -10.47 -6.27
CA SER A 37 -4.66 -9.94 -5.90
C SER A 37 -4.95 -10.03 -4.40
N MET A 38 -4.30 -10.97 -3.68
CA MET A 38 -4.42 -11.07 -2.23
C MET A 38 -3.79 -9.86 -1.55
N TYR A 39 -2.59 -9.43 -1.99
CA TYR A 39 -1.90 -8.26 -1.44
C TYR A 39 -2.69 -6.98 -1.68
N ALA A 40 -3.32 -6.85 -2.84
CA ALA A 40 -4.25 -5.76 -3.11
C ALA A 40 -5.40 -5.70 -2.07
N LEU A 41 -5.98 -6.85 -1.70
CA LEU A 41 -7.05 -6.91 -0.70
C LEU A 41 -6.54 -6.61 0.71
N ILE A 42 -5.35 -7.10 1.08
CA ILE A 42 -4.70 -6.81 2.36
C ILE A 42 -4.48 -5.30 2.51
N ILE A 43 -3.93 -4.66 1.47
CA ILE A 43 -3.74 -3.20 1.47
C ILE A 43 -5.06 -2.45 1.61
N ILE A 44 -6.12 -2.85 0.89
CA ILE A 44 -7.44 -2.23 1.03
C ILE A 44 -7.94 -2.36 2.47
N ALA A 45 -7.90 -3.56 3.04
CA ALA A 45 -8.39 -3.82 4.39
C ALA A 45 -7.59 -3.08 5.46
N TYR A 46 -6.26 -3.05 5.33
CA TYR A 46 -5.36 -2.29 6.19
C TYR A 46 -5.71 -0.79 6.16
N VAL A 47 -5.86 -0.23 4.95
CA VAL A 47 -6.15 1.20 4.80
C VAL A 47 -7.55 1.57 5.31
N ASP A 48 -8.53 0.72 5.05
CA ASP A 48 -9.91 0.90 5.55
C ASP A 48 -9.95 0.85 7.09
N SER A 49 -9.21 -0.08 7.70
CA SER A 49 -9.12 -0.20 9.16
C SER A 49 -8.36 0.96 9.82
N GLU A 50 -7.19 1.33 9.31
CA GLU A 50 -6.29 2.29 9.96
C GLU A 50 -6.66 3.76 9.68
N TYR A 51 -7.15 4.05 8.48
CA TYR A 51 -7.41 5.43 8.03
C TYR A 51 -8.90 5.69 7.78
N ASN A 52 -9.76 4.68 7.90
CA ASN A 52 -11.19 4.78 7.61
C ASN A 52 -11.45 5.27 6.17
N VAL A 53 -10.55 4.89 5.24
CA VAL A 53 -10.59 5.20 3.81
C VAL A 53 -10.77 3.91 3.02
N THR A 54 -11.88 3.80 2.31
CA THR A 54 -12.11 2.67 1.42
C THR A 54 -11.38 2.89 0.09
N LEU A 55 -10.41 2.02 -0.19
CA LEU A 55 -9.74 1.94 -1.50
C LEU A 55 -10.48 0.98 -2.43
N THR A 56 -10.63 1.36 -3.69
CA THR A 56 -11.19 0.49 -4.74
C THR A 56 -10.08 -0.19 -5.54
N GLY A 57 -10.44 -1.26 -6.27
CA GLY A 57 -9.51 -1.88 -7.21
C GLY A 57 -9.03 -0.92 -8.31
N ASP A 58 -9.84 0.07 -8.69
CA ASP A 58 -9.44 1.10 -9.65
C ASP A 58 -8.45 2.09 -9.04
N ASP A 59 -8.58 2.42 -7.75
CA ASP A 59 -7.61 3.24 -7.03
C ASP A 59 -6.22 2.58 -7.03
N LEU A 60 -6.16 1.30 -6.67
CA LEU A 60 -4.92 0.50 -6.72
C LEU A 60 -4.38 0.32 -8.14
N ARG A 61 -5.24 0.36 -9.17
CA ARG A 61 -4.81 0.36 -10.58
C ARG A 61 -4.24 1.72 -10.99
N SER A 62 -4.76 2.81 -10.45
CA SER A 62 -4.28 4.17 -10.72
C SER A 62 -2.98 4.49 -9.98
N CYS A 63 -2.76 3.89 -8.81
CA CYS A 63 -1.52 3.99 -8.06
C CYS A 63 -0.50 2.96 -8.56
N ASN A 64 0.76 3.38 -8.73
CA ASN A 64 1.86 2.48 -9.06
C ASN A 64 2.73 2.22 -7.83
N THR A 65 2.92 3.25 -7.01
CA THR A 65 3.85 3.22 -5.89
C THR A 65 3.13 3.35 -4.55
N VAL A 66 3.81 2.95 -3.47
CA VAL A 66 3.30 3.14 -2.11
C VAL A 66 3.15 4.64 -1.79
N ARG A 67 4.01 5.49 -2.36
CA ARG A 67 3.87 6.94 -2.31
C ARG A 67 2.56 7.42 -2.93
N ASP A 68 2.17 6.88 -4.09
CA ASP A 68 0.90 7.25 -4.73
C ASP A 68 -0.30 6.88 -3.84
N LEU A 69 -0.27 5.68 -3.25
CA LEU A 69 -1.30 5.24 -2.31
C LEU A 69 -1.37 6.16 -1.10
N TYR A 70 -0.22 6.49 -0.50
CA TYR A 70 -0.16 7.40 0.64
C TYR A 70 -0.75 8.78 0.33
N LEU A 71 -0.41 9.35 -0.84
CA LEU A 71 -0.94 10.64 -1.29
C LEU A 71 -2.45 10.58 -1.57
N LEU A 72 -2.92 9.48 -2.18
CA LEU A 72 -4.34 9.26 -2.42
C LEU A 72 -5.13 9.22 -1.12
N ILE A 73 -4.67 8.43 -0.14
CA ILE A 73 -5.30 8.34 1.17
C ILE A 73 -5.31 9.73 1.83
N LYS A 74 -4.19 10.45 1.77
CA LYS A 74 -4.08 11.80 2.35
C LYS A 74 -5.04 12.81 1.71
N SER A 75 -5.43 12.60 0.45
CA SER A 75 -6.43 13.43 -0.22
C SER A 75 -7.88 13.11 0.18
N ARG A 76 -8.11 11.95 0.82
CA ARG A 76 -9.44 11.45 1.23
C ARG A 76 -9.70 11.55 2.74
N VAL A 77 -8.67 11.83 3.54
CA VAL A 77 -8.74 12.02 5.01
C VAL A 77 -8.93 13.49 5.35
#